data_AF-A0A2I0WFI2-F1
#
_entry.id   AF-A0A2I0WFI2-F1
#
_cell.length_a   1.000
_cell.length_b   1.000
_cell.length_c   1.000
_cell.angle_alpha   90.00
_cell.angle_beta   90.00
_cell.angle_gamma   90.00
#
_symmetry.space_group_name_H-M   'P 1'
#
loop_
_entity.id
_entity.type
_entity.pdbx_description
1 polymer ?
#
loop_
_entity_poly.entity_id
_entity_poly.type
_entity_poly.pdbx_seq_one_letter_code
_entity_poly.pdbx_strand_id
1 'polypeptide(L)'
;MKMPFRDNTYDAIYAIAATCHAPDVFGCYKEIYRVLKPGQCFAAYEWCMTDQYDPTNENHKKIKAEIEIGNGLPDIRSTHQCLDALQKAGFEVIWEKDFATDSPLPWYLPMDTSHFSMSSLPSTAIGRFMTRVMVRVLEFVRLAPAGSMRVSSLLEKAADGLATGGRLV
;
A
#
# COMPACT_ATOMS: atom_id res chain seq x y z
N MET A 1 10.47 -9.78 13.58
CA MET A 1 10.96 -10.52 12.39
C MET A 1 12.37 -11.05 12.66
N LYS A 2 12.79 -12.13 11.98
CA LYS A 2 14.17 -12.63 12.05
C LYS A 2 14.55 -13.18 10.68
N MET A 3 15.35 -12.43 9.93
CA MET A 3 15.81 -12.86 8.62
C MET A 3 16.86 -13.97 8.76
N PRO A 4 16.79 -15.06 7.96
CA PRO A 4 17.72 -16.19 8.05
C PRO A 4 19.08 -15.89 7.38
N PHE A 5 19.58 -14.65 7.50
CA PHE A 5 20.82 -14.18 6.92
C PHE A 5 21.77 -13.71 8.01
N ARG A 6 23.08 -13.82 7.75
CA ARG A 6 24.13 -13.31 8.64
C ARG A 6 24.18 -11.78 8.57
N ASP A 7 24.82 -11.19 9.56
CA ASP A 7 25.07 -9.75 9.58
C ASP A 7 25.98 -9.36 8.39
N ASN A 8 25.83 -8.15 7.87
CA ASN A 8 26.69 -7.60 6.80
C ASN A 8 26.80 -8.50 5.55
N THR A 9 25.67 -9.07 5.12
CA THR A 9 25.64 -10.02 3.99
C THR A 9 25.48 -9.31 2.64
N TYR A 10 24.60 -8.31 2.55
CA TYR A 10 24.18 -7.72 1.28
C TYR A 10 24.86 -6.39 0.99
N ASP A 11 25.20 -6.17 -0.28
CA ASP A 11 25.79 -4.92 -0.77
C ASP A 11 24.74 -3.84 -1.08
N ALA A 12 23.46 -4.21 -1.22
CA ALA A 12 22.35 -3.29 -1.38
C ALA A 12 21.04 -4.01 -1.03
N ILE A 13 20.05 -3.25 -0.55
CA ILE A 13 18.70 -3.77 -0.29
C ILE A 13 17.69 -2.79 -0.86
N TYR A 14 16.59 -3.30 -1.41
CA TYR A 14 15.43 -2.47 -1.77
C TYR A 14 14.13 -3.11 -1.29
N ALA A 15 13.13 -2.27 -1.03
CA ALA A 15 11.77 -2.69 -0.72
C ALA A 15 10.78 -1.81 -1.51
N ILE A 16 9.83 -2.44 -2.19
CA ILE A 16 8.78 -1.75 -2.94
C ILE A 16 7.44 -2.25 -2.41
N ALA A 17 6.70 -1.36 -1.76
CA ALA A 17 5.40 -1.60 -1.15
C ALA A 17 5.35 -2.90 -0.32
N ALA A 18 6.41 -3.17 0.45
CA ALA A 18 6.57 -4.42 1.18
C ALA A 18 6.64 -4.21 2.70
N THR A 19 7.38 -3.19 3.11
CA THR A 19 7.66 -2.89 4.52
C THR A 19 6.43 -2.32 5.23
N CYS A 20 5.54 -1.66 4.50
CA CYS A 20 4.22 -1.24 4.98
C CYS A 20 3.36 -2.40 5.56
N HIS A 21 3.57 -3.65 5.13
CA HIS A 21 2.87 -4.82 5.68
C HIS A 21 3.46 -5.35 6.99
N ALA A 22 4.65 -4.89 7.39
CA ALA A 22 5.25 -5.28 8.66
C ALA A 22 4.41 -4.72 9.82
N PRO A 23 3.99 -5.51 10.82
CA PRO A 23 3.34 -4.98 12.03
C PRO A 23 4.30 -4.13 12.88
N ASP A 24 5.58 -4.53 12.91
CA ASP A 24 6.67 -3.83 13.57
C ASP A 24 7.68 -3.34 12.52
N VAL A 25 7.51 -2.07 12.10
CA VAL A 25 8.36 -1.44 11.08
C VAL A 25 9.78 -1.22 11.59
N PHE A 26 9.94 -0.86 12.87
CA PHE A 26 11.26 -0.68 13.46
C PHE A 26 12.04 -2.00 13.48
N GLY A 27 11.40 -3.09 13.92
CA GLY A 27 11.99 -4.43 13.85
C GLY A 27 12.30 -4.88 12.42
N CYS A 28 11.48 -4.47 11.44
CA CYS A 28 11.76 -4.70 10.02
C CYS A 28 13.05 -3.98 9.58
N TYR A 29 13.12 -2.66 9.78
CA TYR A 29 14.28 -1.86 9.42
C TYR A 29 15.54 -2.26 10.17
N LYS A 30 15.43 -2.65 11.44
CA LYS A 30 16.57 -3.14 12.23
C LYS A 30 17.16 -4.42 11.66
N GLU A 31 16.33 -5.33 11.18
CA GLU A 31 16.82 -6.53 10.49
C GLU A 31 17.45 -6.19 9.13
N ILE A 32 16.86 -5.24 8.38
CA ILE A 32 17.45 -4.75 7.12
C ILE A 32 18.83 -4.14 7.37
N TYR A 33 18.95 -3.28 8.38
CA TYR A 33 20.20 -2.67 8.80
C TYR A 33 21.26 -3.72 9.15
N ARG A 34 20.87 -4.73 9.96
CA ARG A 34 21.78 -5.81 10.38
C ARG A 34 22.38 -6.58 9.21
N VAL A 35 21.58 -6.91 8.20
CA VAL A 35 22.03 -7.75 7.07
C VAL A 35 22.68 -6.94 5.94
N LEU A 36 22.54 -5.61 5.95
CA LEU A 36 23.22 -4.71 5.03
C LEU A 36 24.67 -4.49 5.46
N LYS A 37 25.62 -4.49 4.52
CA LYS A 37 27.02 -4.18 4.83
C LYS A 37 27.17 -2.70 5.24
N PRO A 38 28.14 -2.36 6.10
CA PRO A 38 28.38 -0.97 6.48
C PRO A 38 28.74 -0.10 5.27
N GLY A 39 28.18 1.10 5.20
CA GLY A 39 28.40 2.05 4.11
C GLY A 39 27.57 1.78 2.84
N GLN A 40 26.68 0.79 2.85
CA GLN A 40 25.78 0.50 1.73
C GLN A 40 24.39 1.12 1.92
N CYS A 41 23.60 1.14 0.84
CA CYS A 41 22.30 1.79 0.81
C CYS A 41 21.12 0.81 0.86
N PHE A 42 20.06 1.27 1.52
CA PHE A 42 18.73 0.70 1.47
C PHE A 42 17.79 1.69 0.77
N ALA A 43 16.99 1.22 -0.20
CA ALA A 43 15.97 2.03 -0.86
C ALA A 43 14.57 1.47 -0.57
N ALA A 44 13.65 2.33 -0.14
CA ALA A 44 12.26 1.96 0.11
C ALA A 44 11.30 2.84 -0.71
N TYR A 45 10.26 2.20 -1.25
CA TYR A 45 9.06 2.86 -1.75
C TYR A 45 7.87 2.29 -0.97
N GLU A 46 7.14 3.15 -0.27
CA GLU A 46 6.15 2.74 0.74
C GLU A 46 4.87 3.57 0.62
N TRP A 47 3.75 3.01 1.06
CA TRP A 47 2.54 3.78 1.30
C TRP A 47 2.59 4.37 2.70
N CYS A 48 2.54 5.69 2.77
CA CYS A 48 2.50 6.43 4.02
C CYS A 48 1.26 7.29 4.08
N MET A 49 0.80 7.57 5.29
CA MET A 49 -0.24 8.53 5.55
C MET A 49 0.34 9.95 5.51
N THR A 50 -0.35 10.85 4.83
CA THR A 50 0.10 12.25 4.64
C THR A 50 -0.20 13.09 5.88
N ASP A 51 0.42 14.26 5.97
CA ASP A 51 0.18 15.22 7.07
C ASP A 51 -1.24 15.83 7.02
N GLN A 52 -1.98 15.62 5.93
CA GLN A 52 -3.38 16.04 5.80
C GLN A 52 -4.34 15.08 6.51
N TYR A 53 -3.88 13.89 6.91
CA TYR A 53 -4.70 12.95 7.65
C TYR A 53 -5.04 13.50 9.04
N ASP A 54 -6.31 13.39 9.41
CA ASP A 54 -6.85 13.87 10.69
C ASP A 54 -7.46 12.67 11.40
N PRO A 55 -6.86 12.19 12.51
CA PRO A 55 -7.37 11.05 13.25
C PRO A 55 -8.72 11.31 13.95
N THR A 56 -9.12 12.58 14.09
CA THR A 56 -10.41 12.96 14.68
C THR A 56 -11.53 13.04 13.64
N ASN A 57 -11.19 13.07 12.35
CA ASN A 57 -12.16 13.09 11.27
C ASN A 57 -12.65 11.66 10.94
N GLU A 58 -13.94 11.40 11.15
CA GLU A 58 -14.56 10.09 10.88
C GLU A 58 -14.45 9.66 9.41
N ASN A 59 -14.48 10.60 8.47
CA ASN A 59 -14.32 10.28 7.06
C ASN A 59 -12.88 9.83 6.74
N HIS A 60 -11.87 10.48 7.31
CA HIS A 60 -10.47 10.09 7.14
C HIS A 60 -10.21 8.69 7.74
N LYS A 61 -10.74 8.43 8.95
CA LYS A 61 -10.66 7.11 9.58
C LYS A 61 -11.31 6.02 8.73
N LYS A 62 -12.49 6.30 8.15
CA LYS A 62 -13.18 5.36 7.27
C LYS A 62 -12.36 5.03 6.02
N ILE A 63 -11.83 6.05 5.34
CA ILE A 63 -10.98 5.88 4.14
C ILE A 63 -9.74 5.04 4.47
N LYS A 64 -9.05 5.37 5.57
CA LYS A 64 -7.89 4.61 6.05
C LYS A 64 -8.25 3.13 6.30
N ALA A 65 -9.35 2.86 7.00
CA ALA A 65 -9.80 1.51 7.28
C ALA A 65 -10.13 0.70 6.01
N GLU A 66 -10.72 1.34 5.00
CA GLU A 66 -11.01 0.72 3.69
C GLU A 66 -9.71 0.37 2.94
N ILE A 67 -8.70 1.23 2.98
CA ILE A 67 -7.39 0.97 2.40
C ILE A 67 -6.68 -0.17 3.16
N GLU A 68 -6.72 -0.16 4.49
CA GLU A 68 -6.07 -1.17 5.35
C GLU A 68 -6.60 -2.56 5.10
N ILE A 69 -7.92 -2.73 5.18
CA ILE A 69 -8.53 -4.05 5.01
C ILE A 69 -8.37 -4.56 3.58
N GLY A 70 -8.45 -3.66 2.60
CA GLY A 70 -8.34 -3.97 1.19
C GLY A 70 -6.94 -4.41 0.75
N ASN A 71 -5.91 -3.77 1.31
CA ASN A 71 -4.52 -4.05 0.99
C ASN A 71 -3.85 -4.99 2.01
N GLY A 72 -4.53 -5.38 3.09
CA GLY A 72 -3.95 -6.21 4.13
C GLY A 72 -2.83 -5.49 4.89
N LEU A 73 -3.04 -4.21 5.21
CA LEU A 73 -2.10 -3.40 5.99
C LEU A 73 -2.50 -3.46 7.47
N PRO A 74 -1.55 -3.73 8.40
CA PRO A 74 -1.85 -3.76 9.83
C PRO A 74 -2.22 -2.38 10.38
N ASP A 75 -1.54 -1.35 9.89
CA ASP A 75 -1.78 0.07 10.15
C ASP A 75 -1.02 0.86 9.07
N ILE A 76 -1.60 1.95 8.56
CA ILE A 76 -0.89 2.86 7.66
C ILE A 76 -0.21 3.96 8.48
N ARG A 77 1.12 3.90 8.52
CA ARG A 77 1.97 4.83 9.28
C ARG A 77 2.13 6.15 8.56
N SER A 78 2.35 7.23 9.29
CA SER A 78 2.77 8.49 8.68
C SER A 78 4.20 8.41 8.14
N THR A 79 4.52 9.27 7.18
CA THR A 79 5.88 9.39 6.66
C THR A 79 6.89 9.63 7.79
N HIS A 80 6.57 10.52 8.73
CA HIS A 80 7.40 10.80 9.90
C HIS A 80 7.67 9.57 10.78
N GLN A 81 6.68 8.70 10.99
CA GLN A 81 6.86 7.46 11.75
C GLN A 81 7.81 6.49 11.05
N CYS A 82 7.74 6.41 9.71
CA CYS A 82 8.65 5.58 8.93
C CYS A 82 10.10 6.11 8.99
N LEU A 83 10.30 7.42 8.85
CA LEU A 83 11.62 8.06 8.94
C LEU A 83 12.24 7.91 10.34
N ASP A 84 11.46 8.16 11.39
CA ASP A 84 11.91 7.98 12.77
C ASP A 84 12.30 6.52 13.05
N ALA A 85 11.54 5.56 12.51
CA ALA A 85 11.89 4.14 12.62
C ALA A 85 13.20 3.79 11.89
N LEU A 86 13.46 4.38 10.71
CA LEU A 86 14.73 4.21 9.99
C LEU A 86 15.91 4.74 10.80
N GLN A 87 15.79 5.96 11.32
CA GLN A 87 16.83 6.59 12.13
C GLN A 87 17.12 5.78 13.40
N LYS A 88 16.07 5.34 14.11
CA LYS A 88 16.20 4.48 15.29
C LYS A 88 16.86 3.13 14.97
N ALA A 89 16.64 2.60 13.77
CA ALA A 89 17.26 1.34 13.34
C ALA A 89 18.76 1.48 13.03
N GLY A 90 19.27 2.71 12.89
CA GLY A 90 20.68 3.03 12.64
C GLY A 90 20.95 3.62 11.26
N PHE A 91 19.92 3.85 10.44
CA PHE A 91 20.09 4.48 9.12
C PHE A 91 20.22 6.00 9.23
N GLU A 92 21.01 6.56 8.32
CA GLU A 92 20.95 7.97 7.96
C GLU A 92 20.02 8.13 6.75
N VAL A 93 19.02 9.01 6.86
CA VAL A 93 18.12 9.31 5.73
C VAL A 93 18.79 10.34 4.84
N ILE A 94 19.35 9.90 3.72
CA ILE A 94 20.05 10.76 2.76
C ILE A 94 19.13 11.40 1.71
N TRP A 95 17.96 10.81 1.46
CA TRP A 95 16.97 11.30 0.50
C TRP A 95 15.58 10.73 0.79
N GLU A 96 14.57 11.58 0.72
CA GLU A 96 13.17 11.21 0.73
C GLU A 96 12.38 12.08 -0.24
N LYS A 97 11.25 11.55 -0.72
CA LYS A 97 10.37 12.28 -1.62
C LYS A 97 8.98 11.67 -1.65
N ASP A 98 7.96 12.52 -1.55
CA ASP A 98 6.61 12.14 -1.91
C ASP A 98 6.46 12.16 -3.44
N PHE A 99 6.22 11.00 -4.03
CA PHE A 99 6.00 10.89 -5.48
C PHE A 99 4.55 11.17 -5.89
N ALA A 100 3.61 11.23 -4.95
CA ALA A 100 2.21 11.52 -5.24
C ALA A 100 2.02 12.98 -5.72
N THR A 101 2.87 13.91 -5.26
CA THR A 101 2.78 15.35 -5.58
C THR A 101 3.40 15.74 -6.92
N ASP A 102 4.28 14.91 -7.46
CA ASP A 102 5.16 15.28 -8.58
C ASP A 102 4.66 14.80 -9.95
N SER A 103 3.64 13.94 -9.96
CA SER A 103 3.08 13.42 -11.20
C SER A 103 2.06 14.40 -11.79
N PRO A 104 2.13 14.72 -13.10
CA PRO A 104 1.09 15.52 -13.77
C PRO A 104 -0.24 14.77 -13.86
N LEU A 105 -0.24 13.45 -13.61
CA LEU A 105 -1.43 12.62 -13.56
C LEU A 105 -1.64 12.09 -12.14
N PRO A 106 -2.87 12.11 -11.60
CA PRO A 106 -3.13 11.54 -10.29
C PRO A 106 -2.82 10.03 -10.31
N TRP A 107 -2.08 9.54 -9.33
CA TRP A 107 -1.72 8.12 -9.23
C TRP A 107 -2.95 7.21 -9.15
N TYR A 108 -4.07 7.74 -8.63
CA TYR A 108 -5.35 7.04 -8.50
C TYR A 108 -6.19 7.04 -9.79
N LEU A 109 -5.71 7.62 -10.89
CA LEU A 109 -6.45 7.75 -12.15
C LEU A 109 -7.09 6.43 -12.65
N PRO A 110 -6.44 5.24 -12.58
CA PRO A 110 -7.07 3.99 -13.01
C PRO A 110 -8.28 3.57 -12.16
N MET A 111 -8.35 4.04 -10.92
CA MET A 111 -9.44 3.80 -9.98
C MET A 111 -10.46 4.94 -9.99
N ASP A 112 -10.15 6.04 -10.67
CA ASP A 112 -11.04 7.17 -10.79
C ASP A 112 -12.14 6.91 -11.82
N THR A 113 -13.39 6.99 -11.36
CA THR A 113 -14.58 6.85 -12.20
C THR A 113 -15.12 8.19 -12.71
N SER A 114 -14.51 9.33 -12.33
CA SER A 114 -14.94 10.67 -12.76
C SER A 114 -14.70 10.91 -14.26
N HIS A 115 -13.68 10.26 -14.83
CA HIS A 115 -13.33 10.32 -16.24
C HIS A 115 -13.36 8.91 -16.84
N PHE A 116 -14.12 8.75 -17.94
CA PHE A 116 -14.18 7.47 -18.64
C PHE A 116 -12.94 7.26 -19.51
N SER A 117 -12.25 6.15 -19.31
CA SER A 117 -11.21 5.63 -20.18
C SER A 117 -11.32 4.11 -20.28
N MET A 118 -10.71 3.51 -21.30
CA MET A 118 -10.64 2.05 -21.40
C MET A 118 -9.91 1.42 -20.21
N SER A 119 -8.99 2.15 -19.56
CA SER A 119 -8.28 1.70 -18.36
C SER A 119 -9.10 1.84 -17.08
N SER A 120 -10.06 2.77 -17.00
CA SER A 120 -10.96 2.91 -15.84
C SER A 120 -12.21 2.04 -15.93
N LEU A 121 -12.46 1.38 -17.08
CA LEU A 121 -13.62 0.49 -17.28
C LEU A 121 -13.81 -0.54 -16.14
N PRO A 122 -12.79 -1.26 -15.65
CA PRO A 122 -12.94 -2.21 -14.53
C PRO A 122 -13.43 -1.54 -13.24
N SER A 123 -13.10 -0.26 -13.04
CA SER A 123 -13.47 0.54 -11.88
C SER A 123 -14.88 1.12 -11.99
N THR A 124 -15.46 1.22 -13.19
CA THR A 124 -16.83 1.73 -13.40
C THR A 124 -17.91 0.81 -12.83
N ALA A 125 -19.11 1.34 -12.60
CA ALA A 125 -20.26 0.55 -12.14
C ALA A 125 -20.59 -0.63 -13.09
N ILE A 126 -20.48 -0.41 -14.41
CA ILE A 126 -20.73 -1.45 -15.42
C ILE A 126 -19.63 -2.51 -15.40
N GLY A 127 -18.36 -2.11 -15.37
CA GLY A 127 -17.23 -3.04 -15.30
C GLY A 127 -17.23 -3.87 -14.02
N ARG A 128 -17.53 -3.25 -12.87
CA ARG A 128 -17.71 -3.96 -11.60
C ARG A 128 -18.89 -4.92 -11.66
N PHE A 129 -20.02 -4.51 -12.23
CA PHE A 129 -21.16 -5.41 -12.40
C PHE A 129 -20.81 -6.65 -13.24
N MET A 130 -20.16 -6.45 -14.40
CA MET A 130 -19.71 -7.55 -15.25
C MET A 130 -18.72 -8.46 -14.52
N THR A 131 -17.75 -7.89 -13.80
CA THR A 131 -16.75 -8.64 -13.03
C THR A 131 -17.41 -9.45 -11.92
N ARG A 132 -18.35 -8.87 -11.16
CA ARG A 132 -19.11 -9.59 -10.13
C ARG A 132 -19.91 -10.74 -10.69
N VAL A 133 -20.61 -10.57 -11.81
CA VAL A 133 -21.36 -11.65 -12.45
C VAL A 133 -20.41 -12.77 -12.88
N MET A 134 -19.31 -12.41 -13.54
CA MET A 134 -18.30 -13.36 -13.99
C MET A 134 -17.70 -14.16 -12.82
N VAL A 135 -17.22 -13.49 -11.78
CA VAL A 135 -16.61 -14.15 -10.60
C VAL A 135 -17.64 -15.05 -9.90
N ARG A 136 -18.91 -14.64 -9.82
CA ARG A 136 -19.98 -15.44 -9.23
C ARG A 136 -20.26 -16.71 -10.04
N VAL A 137 -20.27 -16.61 -11.36
CA VAL A 137 -20.44 -17.77 -12.25
C VAL A 137 -19.26 -18.72 -12.09
N LEU A 138 -18.02 -18.20 -12.12
CA LEU A 138 -16.80 -19.01 -11.96
C LEU A 138 -16.75 -19.73 -10.61
N GLU A 139 -17.17 -19.06 -9.53
CA GLU A 139 -17.26 -19.65 -8.19
C GLU A 139 -18.36 -20.73 -8.15
N PHE A 140 -19.53 -20.48 -8.76
CA PHE A 140 -20.63 -21.43 -8.84
C PHE A 140 -20.26 -22.72 -9.58
N VAL A 141 -19.55 -22.61 -10.71
CA VAL A 141 -19.08 -23.79 -11.47
C VAL A 141 -17.76 -24.38 -10.93
N ARG A 142 -17.26 -23.85 -9.80
CA ARG A 142 -16.02 -24.28 -9.11
C ARG A 142 -14.73 -24.13 -9.94
N LEU A 143 -14.74 -23.23 -10.92
CA LEU A 143 -13.51 -22.78 -11.57
C LEU A 143 -12.77 -21.75 -10.72
N ALA A 144 -13.50 -20.93 -9.94
CA ALA A 144 -12.93 -20.06 -8.91
C ALA A 144 -13.14 -20.66 -7.51
N PRO A 145 -12.20 -20.47 -6.57
CA PRO A 145 -12.35 -20.92 -5.19
C PRO A 145 -13.56 -20.29 -4.47
N ALA A 146 -14.10 -21.01 -3.48
CA ALA A 146 -15.12 -20.46 -2.61
C ALA A 146 -14.61 -19.19 -1.89
N GLY A 147 -15.40 -18.12 -1.90
CA GLY A 147 -15.03 -16.82 -1.36
C GLY A 147 -14.40 -15.84 -2.36
N SER A 148 -14.20 -16.22 -3.63
CA SER A 148 -13.70 -15.31 -4.67
C SER A 148 -14.57 -14.05 -4.81
N MET A 149 -15.90 -14.17 -4.73
CA MET A 149 -16.80 -13.01 -4.73
C MET A 149 -16.57 -12.06 -3.55
N ARG A 150 -16.27 -12.62 -2.37
CA ARG A 150 -15.98 -11.82 -1.17
C ARG A 150 -14.66 -11.07 -1.33
N VAL A 151 -13.63 -11.72 -1.88
CA VAL A 151 -12.34 -11.09 -2.19
C VAL A 151 -12.52 -9.98 -3.23
N SER A 152 -13.27 -10.22 -4.31
CA SER A 152 -13.57 -9.21 -5.33
C SER A 152 -14.24 -7.98 -4.71
N SER A 153 -15.24 -8.19 -3.83
CA SER A 153 -15.93 -7.09 -3.15
C SER A 153 -15.02 -6.31 -2.20
N LEU A 154 -14.07 -6.99 -1.56
CA LEU A 154 -13.06 -6.37 -0.70
C LEU A 154 -12.12 -5.48 -1.51
N LEU A 155 -11.63 -5.97 -2.65
CA LEU A 155 -10.75 -5.23 -3.55
C LEU A 155 -11.45 -4.00 -4.16
N GLU A 156 -12.74 -4.11 -4.49
CA GLU A 156 -13.53 -2.95 -4.95
C GLU A 156 -13.60 -1.85 -3.88
N LYS A 157 -13.81 -2.21 -2.61
CA LYS A 157 -13.79 -1.24 -1.49
C LYS A 157 -12.41 -0.63 -1.29
N ALA A 158 -11.36 -1.43 -1.43
CA ALA A 158 -9.97 -0.94 -1.39
C ALA A 158 -9.73 0.14 -2.45
N ALA A 159 -10.19 -0.13 -3.68
CA ALA A 159 -10.06 0.81 -4.80
C ALA A 159 -10.84 2.11 -4.55
N ASP A 160 -12.03 2.03 -3.97
CA ASP A 160 -12.81 3.21 -3.58
C ASP A 160 -12.10 4.04 -2.49
N GLY A 161 -11.55 3.36 -1.48
CA GLY A 161 -10.73 3.99 -0.43
C GLY A 161 -9.49 4.67 -0.99
N LEU A 162 -8.74 3.99 -1.86
CA LEU A 162 -7.56 4.54 -2.53
C LEU A 162 -7.90 5.75 -3.41
N ALA A 163 -8.94 5.66 -4.23
CA ALA A 163 -9.35 6.77 -5.10
C ALA A 163 -9.86 7.97 -4.29
N THR A 164 -10.59 7.73 -3.20
CA THR A 164 -11.09 8.80 -2.33
C THR A 164 -9.93 9.44 -1.55
N GLY A 165 -9.06 8.63 -0.95
CA GLY A 165 -7.88 9.11 -0.22
C GLY A 165 -6.92 9.88 -1.13
N GLY A 166 -6.70 9.41 -2.35
CA GLY A 166 -5.85 10.10 -3.32
C GLY A 166 -6.37 11.49 -3.72
N ARG A 167 -7.68 11.73 -3.71
CA ARG A 167 -8.26 13.07 -3.96
C ARG A 167 -8.11 14.06 -2.81
N LEU A 168 -7.77 13.57 -1.62
CA LEU A 168 -7.53 14.40 -0.44
C LEU A 168 -6.06 14.83 -0.32
N VAL A 169 -5.19 14.37 -1.22
CA VAL A 169 -3.77 14.73 -1.28
C VAL A 169 -3.59 15.96 -2.16
#